data_AF-A0A1I9G4J8-F1
#
_entry.id   AF-A0A1I9G4J8-F1
#
_cell.length_a   1.000
_cell.length_b   1.000
_cell.length_c   1.000
_cell.angle_alpha   90.00
_cell.angle_beta   90.00
_cell.angle_gamma   90.00
#
_symmetry.space_group_name_H-M   'P 1'
#
loop_
_entity.id
_entity.type
_entity.pdbx_description
1 polymer ?
#
loop_
_entity_poly.entity_id
_entity_poly.type
_entity_poly.pdbx_seq_one_letter_code
_entity_poly.pdbx_strand_id
1 'polypeptide(L)'
;FETMELATALSCCASSSTTEKKEGLKALFTIISSDKQVNEMDLKKIVERLTPLIVEALLQPLTDTLIALVRRYHEELNDWLNLLIPKLVNKCSTEVLPSNLEKYRILMEAVRTSFDPEKQLYAICKFIHLQTKHGLLMYLHDLMRGMDSAPSMNQSEVRQAVSKIFQWVDDPKNICLMAVLFRICKYCFV
;
A
#
# COMPACT_ATOMS: atom_id res chain seq x y z
N PHE A 1 -0.11 -17.76 -21.80
CA PHE A 1 1.16 -17.38 -21.17
C PHE A 1 2.01 -18.63 -21.08
N GLU A 2 3.28 -18.58 -21.46
CA GLU A 2 4.16 -19.68 -21.12
C GLU A 2 4.42 -19.59 -19.62
N THR A 3 3.88 -20.52 -18.86
CA THR A 3 4.12 -20.68 -17.41
C THR A 3 5.61 -20.63 -17.06
N MET A 4 6.47 -20.96 -18.04
CA MET A 4 7.92 -20.91 -17.96
C MET A 4 8.51 -19.49 -17.88
N GLU A 5 7.96 -18.51 -18.61
CA GLU A 5 8.46 -17.12 -18.58
C GLU A 5 8.26 -16.49 -17.20
N LEU A 6 7.05 -16.68 -16.64
CA LEU A 6 6.72 -16.21 -15.30
C LEU A 6 7.57 -16.92 -14.23
N ALA A 7 7.71 -18.24 -14.31
CA ALA A 7 8.51 -19.01 -13.36
C ALA A 7 9.98 -18.55 -13.34
N THR A 8 10.55 -18.33 -14.53
CA THR A 8 11.92 -17.80 -14.68
C THR A 8 12.04 -16.41 -14.06
N ALA A 9 11.11 -15.49 -14.37
CA ALA A 9 11.12 -14.13 -13.83
C ALA A 9 11.03 -14.11 -12.29
N LEU A 10 10.18 -14.95 -11.71
CA LEU A 10 10.05 -15.11 -10.26
C LEU A 10 11.31 -15.70 -9.62
N SER A 11 11.97 -16.66 -10.29
CA SER A 11 13.24 -17.24 -9.84
C SER A 11 14.36 -16.19 -9.82
N CYS A 12 14.48 -15.38 -10.87
CA CYS A 12 15.45 -14.28 -10.92
C CYS A 12 15.21 -13.25 -9.80
N CYS A 13 13.95 -12.95 -9.47
CA CYS A 13 13.59 -12.08 -8.34
C CYS A 13 13.96 -12.67 -6.97
N ALA A 14 14.11 -13.98 -6.87
CA ALA A 14 14.50 -14.69 -5.65
C ALA A 14 16.02 -14.84 -5.50
N SER A 15 16.79 -14.55 -6.55
CA SER A 15 18.25 -14.67 -6.54
C SER A 15 18.91 -13.78 -5.49
N SER A 16 20.08 -14.16 -4.99
CA SER A 16 20.92 -13.31 -4.14
C SER A 16 21.62 -12.20 -4.94
N SER A 17 21.70 -12.33 -6.27
CA SER A 17 22.32 -11.35 -7.16
C SER A 17 21.39 -10.17 -7.42
N THR A 18 21.82 -8.95 -7.05
CA THR A 18 21.08 -7.71 -7.36
C THR A 18 20.85 -7.52 -8.86
N THR A 19 21.77 -7.99 -9.70
CA THR A 19 21.63 -7.91 -11.16
C THR A 19 20.51 -8.82 -11.64
N GLU A 20 20.48 -10.07 -11.19
CA GLU A 20 19.40 -11.02 -11.53
C GLU A 20 18.05 -10.56 -10.99
N LYS A 21 18.00 -10.02 -9.76
CA LYS A 21 16.79 -9.41 -9.22
C LYS A 21 16.25 -8.32 -10.14
N LYS A 22 17.11 -7.41 -10.63
CA LYS A 22 16.69 -6.33 -11.54
C LYS A 22 16.15 -6.87 -12.87
N GLU A 23 16.81 -7.87 -13.46
CA GLU A 23 16.35 -8.48 -14.71
C GLU A 23 15.02 -9.23 -14.51
N GLY A 24 14.86 -9.95 -13.40
CA GLY A 24 13.60 -10.57 -13.03
C GLY A 24 12.46 -9.56 -12.87
N LEU A 25 12.72 -8.41 -12.24
CA LEU A 25 11.73 -7.34 -12.07
C LEU A 25 11.32 -6.69 -13.40
N LYS A 26 12.28 -6.47 -14.31
CA LYS A 26 11.98 -5.99 -15.66
C LYS A 26 11.14 -7.00 -16.44
N ALA A 27 11.46 -8.29 -16.35
CA ALA A 27 10.67 -9.34 -16.98
C ALA A 27 9.24 -9.39 -16.41
N LEU A 28 9.08 -9.31 -15.08
CA LEU A 28 7.77 -9.22 -14.44
C LEU A 28 7.00 -7.97 -14.88
N PHE A 29 7.67 -6.81 -14.98
CA PHE A 29 7.04 -5.58 -15.48
C PHE A 29 6.49 -5.79 -16.91
N THR A 30 7.26 -6.42 -17.80
CA THR A 30 6.82 -6.73 -19.17
C THR A 30 5.62 -7.69 -19.17
N ILE A 31 5.64 -8.73 -18.32
CA ILE A 31 4.52 -9.69 -18.19
C ILE A 31 3.25 -8.97 -17.74
N ILE A 32 3.35 -8.16 -16.68
CA ILE A 32 2.22 -7.39 -16.11
C ILE A 32 1.69 -6.35 -17.10
N SER A 33 2.58 -5.72 -17.86
CA SER A 33 2.23 -4.66 -18.81
C SER A 33 1.73 -5.21 -20.16
N SER A 34 1.96 -6.49 -20.46
CA SER A 34 1.49 -7.11 -21.71
C SER A 34 -0.03 -7.12 -21.84
N ASP A 35 -0.59 -7.20 -23.05
CA ASP A 35 -2.06 -7.28 -23.24
C ASP A 35 -2.70 -8.54 -22.67
N LYS A 36 -1.89 -9.54 -22.30
CA LYS A 36 -2.38 -10.80 -21.77
C LYS A 36 -2.73 -10.68 -20.28
N GLN A 37 -3.88 -11.22 -19.89
CA GLN A 37 -4.38 -11.29 -18.52
C GLN A 37 -3.61 -12.32 -17.68
N VAL A 38 -3.06 -11.91 -16.53
CA VAL A 38 -2.46 -12.80 -15.53
C VAL A 38 -3.56 -13.35 -14.62
N ASN A 39 -3.61 -14.67 -14.44
CA ASN A 39 -4.64 -15.28 -13.59
C ASN A 39 -4.38 -15.03 -12.10
N GLU A 40 -5.41 -15.22 -11.27
CA GLU A 40 -5.36 -14.95 -9.83
C GLU A 40 -4.27 -15.76 -9.09
N MET A 41 -4.04 -17.02 -9.46
CA MET A 41 -3.01 -17.86 -8.83
C MET A 41 -1.60 -17.31 -9.09
N ASP A 42 -1.36 -16.85 -10.31
CA ASP A 42 -0.08 -16.29 -10.71
C ASP A 42 0.12 -14.89 -10.12
N LEU A 43 -0.95 -14.07 -10.00
CA LEU A 43 -0.92 -12.82 -9.26
C LEU A 43 -0.52 -13.02 -7.80
N LYS A 44 -1.08 -14.05 -7.12
CA LYS A 44 -0.69 -14.39 -5.74
C LYS A 44 0.80 -14.71 -5.63
N LYS A 45 1.35 -15.52 -6.54
CA LYS A 45 2.80 -15.83 -6.57
C LYS A 45 3.66 -14.60 -6.80
N ILE A 46 3.26 -13.71 -7.71
CA ILE A 46 3.96 -12.45 -7.99
C ILE A 46 4.01 -11.61 -6.72
N VAL A 47 2.85 -11.39 -6.11
CA VAL A 47 2.70 -10.60 -4.88
C VAL A 47 3.51 -11.16 -3.72
N GLU A 48 3.44 -12.47 -3.49
CA GLU A 48 4.23 -13.16 -2.46
C GLU A 48 5.73 -12.95 -2.65
N ARG A 49 6.19 -12.95 -3.92
CA ARG A 49 7.60 -12.75 -4.26
C ARG A 49 8.06 -11.30 -4.16
N LEU A 50 7.20 -10.34 -4.51
CA LEU A 50 7.52 -8.91 -4.46
C LEU A 50 7.45 -8.34 -3.03
N THR A 51 6.54 -8.86 -2.19
CA THR A 51 6.33 -8.41 -0.81
C THR A 51 7.61 -8.33 0.05
N PRO A 52 8.50 -9.34 0.09
CA PRO A 52 9.75 -9.24 0.85
C PRO A 52 10.72 -8.20 0.25
N LEU A 53 10.69 -7.98 -1.07
CA LEU A 53 11.58 -7.02 -1.73
C LEU A 53 11.24 -5.57 -1.37
N ILE A 54 9.96 -5.27 -1.11
CA ILE A 54 9.53 -3.96 -0.56
C ILE A 54 10.22 -3.70 0.79
N VAL A 55 10.48 -4.77 1.56
CA VAL A 55 11.13 -4.66 2.87
C VAL A 55 12.66 -4.65 2.74
N GLU A 56 13.22 -5.30 1.72
CA GLU A 56 14.67 -5.38 1.55
C GLU A 56 15.25 -4.10 0.94
N ALA A 57 14.83 -3.75 -0.29
CA ALA A 57 15.37 -2.61 -1.03
C ALA A 57 14.41 -2.17 -2.14
N LEU A 58 13.98 -0.91 -2.10
CA LEU A 58 13.11 -0.33 -3.12
C LEU A 58 13.92 0.13 -4.34
N LEU A 59 14.29 -0.85 -5.18
CA LEU A 59 14.92 -0.62 -6.47
C LEU A 59 13.94 0.05 -7.45
N GLN A 60 14.45 0.83 -8.41
CA GLN A 60 13.59 1.47 -9.42
C GLN A 60 12.73 0.46 -10.19
N PRO A 61 13.29 -0.66 -10.72
CA PRO A 61 12.48 -1.67 -11.40
C PRO A 61 11.38 -2.25 -10.51
N LEU A 62 11.64 -2.45 -9.22
CA LEU A 62 10.62 -2.93 -8.27
C LEU A 62 9.48 -1.93 -8.13
N THR A 63 9.82 -0.64 -8.02
CA THR A 63 8.83 0.44 -7.92
C THR A 63 7.94 0.46 -9.16
N ASP A 64 8.55 0.39 -10.35
CA ASP A 64 7.83 0.40 -11.63
C ASP A 64 6.93 -0.85 -11.77
N THR A 65 7.43 -2.03 -11.43
CA THR A 65 6.66 -3.29 -11.41
C THR A 65 5.47 -3.21 -10.46
N LEU A 66 5.66 -2.69 -9.24
CA LEU A 66 4.59 -2.57 -8.25
C LEU A 66 3.52 -1.57 -8.68
N ILE A 67 3.91 -0.43 -9.25
CA ILE A 67 2.96 0.57 -9.75
C ILE A 67 2.13 -0.01 -10.90
N ALA A 68 2.77 -0.71 -11.85
CA ALA A 68 2.06 -1.38 -12.95
C ALA A 68 1.10 -2.45 -12.42
N LEU A 69 1.55 -3.27 -11.45
CA LEU A 69 0.76 -4.32 -10.82
C LEU A 69 -0.49 -3.75 -10.14
N VAL A 70 -0.30 -2.73 -9.29
CA VAL A 70 -1.38 -2.07 -8.55
C VAL A 70 -2.38 -1.41 -9.50
N ARG A 71 -1.91 -0.65 -10.49
CA ARG A 71 -2.81 0.04 -11.42
C ARG A 71 -3.68 -0.95 -12.21
N ARG A 72 -3.09 -2.06 -12.64
CA ARG A 72 -3.77 -3.01 -13.52
C ARG A 72 -4.65 -4.02 -12.79
N TYR A 73 -4.23 -4.49 -11.62
CA TYR A 73 -4.86 -5.61 -10.91
C TYR A 73 -5.38 -5.22 -9.53
N HIS A 74 -5.70 -3.94 -9.28
CA HIS A 74 -6.17 -3.46 -7.97
C HIS A 74 -7.41 -4.23 -7.47
N GLU A 75 -8.32 -4.61 -8.36
CA GLU A 75 -9.52 -5.37 -8.00
C GLU A 75 -9.21 -6.78 -7.46
N GLU A 76 -8.25 -7.47 -8.04
CA GLU A 76 -7.80 -8.79 -7.60
C GLU A 76 -6.86 -8.73 -6.39
N LEU A 77 -6.31 -7.56 -6.09
CA LEU A 77 -5.29 -7.35 -5.05
C LEU A 77 -5.84 -6.79 -3.74
N ASN A 78 -7.15 -6.80 -3.55
CA ASN A 78 -7.81 -6.27 -2.34
C ASN A 78 -7.35 -6.99 -1.06
N ASP A 79 -7.12 -8.30 -1.10
CA ASP A 79 -6.59 -9.04 0.06
C ASP A 79 -5.16 -8.62 0.39
N TRP A 80 -4.35 -8.40 -0.65
CA TRP A 80 -2.98 -7.96 -0.49
C TRP A 80 -2.85 -6.51 -0.01
N LEU A 81 -3.82 -5.65 -0.33
CA LEU A 81 -3.87 -4.25 0.14
C LEU A 81 -3.68 -4.14 1.66
N ASN A 82 -4.33 -5.03 2.41
CA ASN A 82 -4.23 -5.11 3.87
C ASN A 82 -2.81 -5.43 4.37
N LEU A 83 -1.97 -6.08 3.56
CA LEU A 83 -0.56 -6.34 3.87
C LEU A 83 0.36 -5.25 3.32
N LEU A 84 -0.02 -4.62 2.20
CA LEU A 84 0.78 -3.64 1.49
C LEU A 84 0.84 -2.29 2.22
N ILE A 85 -0.32 -1.69 2.55
CA ILE A 85 -0.39 -0.36 3.20
C ILE A 85 0.50 -0.29 4.46
N PRO A 86 0.41 -1.23 5.41
CA PRO A 86 1.21 -1.17 6.64
C PRO A 86 2.70 -1.32 6.38
N LYS A 87 3.09 -2.14 5.40
CA LYS A 87 4.50 -2.32 5.02
C LYS A 87 5.07 -1.04 4.43
N LEU A 88 4.35 -0.40 3.51
CA LEU A 88 4.76 0.87 2.90
C LEU A 88 4.89 1.97 3.94
N VAL A 89 3.89 2.10 4.80
CA VAL A 89 3.88 3.10 5.87
C VAL A 89 5.01 2.87 6.86
N ASN A 90 5.21 1.62 7.31
CA ASN A 90 6.30 1.29 8.22
C ASN A 90 7.66 1.62 7.57
N LYS A 91 7.84 1.26 6.30
CA LYS A 91 9.07 1.56 5.58
C LYS A 91 9.32 3.04 5.42
N CYS A 92 8.32 3.81 5.03
CA CYS A 92 8.41 5.27 4.94
C CYS A 92 8.78 5.91 6.28
N SER A 93 8.35 5.32 7.41
CA SER A 93 8.69 5.85 8.75
C SER A 93 10.09 5.51 9.24
N THR A 94 10.71 4.45 8.72
CA THR A 94 12.05 3.99 9.12
C THR A 94 13.14 4.34 8.11
N GLU A 95 12.76 4.70 6.89
CA GLU A 95 13.68 5.04 5.81
C GLU A 95 14.28 6.44 6.04
N VAL A 96 15.58 6.54 5.82
CA VAL A 96 16.36 7.78 6.04
C VAL A 96 16.86 8.37 4.73
N LEU A 97 16.94 7.56 3.66
CA LEU A 97 17.42 8.01 2.36
C LEU A 97 16.31 8.75 1.60
N PRO A 98 16.48 10.06 1.29
CA PRO A 98 15.44 10.84 0.60
C PRO A 98 15.03 10.26 -0.76
N SER A 99 15.97 9.66 -1.49
CA SER A 99 15.72 9.02 -2.78
C SER A 99 14.85 7.77 -2.67
N ASN A 100 14.90 7.05 -1.56
CA ASN A 100 14.02 5.92 -1.30
C ASN A 100 12.68 6.38 -0.75
N LEU A 101 12.67 7.41 0.12
CA LEU A 101 11.43 8.03 0.62
C LEU A 101 10.53 8.49 -0.54
N GLU A 102 11.11 9.14 -1.56
CA GLU A 102 10.33 9.59 -2.72
C GLU A 102 9.71 8.42 -3.50
N LYS A 103 10.43 7.30 -3.66
CA LYS A 103 9.87 6.10 -4.29
C LYS A 103 8.72 5.50 -3.46
N TYR A 104 8.84 5.44 -2.14
CA TYR A 104 7.74 5.00 -1.27
C TYR A 104 6.55 5.96 -1.38
N ARG A 105 6.79 7.27 -1.47
CA ARG A 105 5.74 8.28 -1.64
C ARG A 105 4.98 8.08 -2.94
N ILE A 106 5.69 7.93 -4.07
CA ILE A 106 5.11 7.66 -5.39
C ILE A 106 4.31 6.34 -5.37
N LEU A 107 4.85 5.28 -4.78
CA LEU A 107 4.16 4.01 -4.68
C LEU A 107 2.90 4.09 -3.80
N MET A 108 2.96 4.78 -2.66
CA MET A 108 1.79 5.03 -1.80
C MET A 108 0.71 5.84 -2.53
N GLU A 109 1.11 6.83 -3.33
CA GLU A 109 0.19 7.61 -4.17
C GLU A 109 -0.47 6.75 -5.26
N ALA A 110 0.28 5.85 -5.89
CA ALA A 110 -0.27 4.89 -6.85
C ALA A 110 -1.29 3.94 -6.20
N VAL A 111 -1.01 3.43 -4.99
CA VAL A 111 -1.97 2.65 -4.20
C VAL A 111 -3.22 3.48 -3.90
N ARG A 112 -3.04 4.72 -3.43
CA ARG A 112 -4.14 5.59 -3.03
C ARG A 112 -5.11 5.91 -4.17
N THR A 113 -4.58 6.06 -5.37
CA THR A 113 -5.35 6.43 -6.57
C THR A 113 -5.91 5.23 -7.33
N SER A 114 -5.43 4.01 -7.07
CA SER A 114 -5.86 2.80 -7.79
C SER A 114 -6.87 1.97 -7.02
N PHE A 115 -6.73 1.84 -5.70
CA PHE A 115 -7.63 1.01 -4.90
C PHE A 115 -8.88 1.78 -4.46
N ASP A 116 -9.97 1.06 -4.20
CA ASP A 116 -11.18 1.62 -3.62
C ASP A 116 -10.88 2.32 -2.27
N PRO A 117 -11.26 3.60 -2.09
CA PRO A 117 -10.98 4.35 -0.87
C PRO A 117 -11.57 3.74 0.41
N GLU A 118 -12.73 3.08 0.33
CA GLU A 118 -13.36 2.44 1.49
C GLU A 118 -12.58 1.21 1.93
N LYS A 119 -12.08 0.41 0.97
CA LYS A 119 -11.19 -0.73 1.26
C LYS A 119 -9.86 -0.27 1.86
N GLN A 120 -9.29 0.84 1.36
CA GLN A 120 -8.10 1.45 1.94
C GLN A 120 -8.35 1.94 3.37
N LEU A 121 -9.48 2.62 3.61
CA LEU A 121 -9.87 3.11 4.94
C LEU A 121 -9.95 1.95 5.93
N TYR A 122 -10.65 0.88 5.57
CA TYR A 122 -10.77 -0.31 6.40
C TYR A 122 -9.39 -0.91 6.74
N ALA A 123 -8.52 -1.07 5.75
CA ALA A 123 -7.15 -1.57 5.96
C ALA A 123 -6.36 -0.68 6.94
N ILE A 124 -6.41 0.64 6.78
CA ILE A 124 -5.68 1.57 7.67
C ILE A 124 -6.25 1.52 9.09
N CYS A 125 -7.57 1.59 9.25
CA CYS A 125 -8.23 1.58 10.56
C CYS A 125 -7.89 0.31 11.36
N LYS A 126 -7.84 -0.85 10.69
CA LYS A 126 -7.41 -2.12 11.29
C LYS A 126 -5.98 -2.04 11.84
N PHE A 127 -5.08 -1.32 11.18
CA PHE A 127 -3.68 -1.16 11.62
C PHE A 127 -3.48 -0.07 12.66
N ILE A 128 -4.26 1.02 12.62
CA ILE A 128 -4.27 2.06 13.66
C ILE A 128 -4.61 1.45 15.02
N HIS A 129 -5.51 0.47 15.05
CA HIS A 129 -5.81 -0.28 16.27
C HIS A 129 -4.59 -1.02 16.84
N LEU A 130 -3.64 -1.46 16.01
CA LEU A 130 -2.50 -2.25 16.46
C LEU A 130 -1.30 -1.39 16.87
N GLN A 131 -1.01 -0.30 16.15
CA GLN A 131 0.13 0.59 16.45
C GLN A 131 -0.06 2.04 15.99
N THR A 132 0.44 2.98 16.79
CA THR A 132 0.58 4.40 16.43
C THR A 132 1.85 4.61 15.62
N LYS A 133 1.75 4.68 14.30
CA LYS A 133 2.86 5.14 13.46
C LYS A 133 2.39 6.40 12.73
N HIS A 134 3.11 7.51 12.93
CA HIS A 134 2.81 8.81 12.31
C HIS A 134 2.52 8.70 10.80
N GLY A 135 3.21 7.79 10.09
CA GLY A 135 2.94 7.53 8.68
C GLY A 135 1.55 6.95 8.38
N LEU A 136 0.94 6.15 9.26
CA LEU A 136 -0.43 5.59 9.06
C LEU A 136 -1.45 6.72 9.09
N LEU A 137 -1.19 7.65 10.00
CA LEU A 137 -2.03 8.80 10.23
C LEU A 137 -1.93 9.84 9.11
N MET A 138 -0.73 10.04 8.57
CA MET A 138 -0.52 10.86 7.37
C MET A 138 -1.18 10.25 6.12
N TYR A 139 -1.08 8.92 5.97
CA TYR A 139 -1.79 8.23 4.92
C TYR A 139 -3.31 8.39 5.06
N LEU A 140 -3.84 8.21 6.27
CA LEU A 140 -5.28 8.41 6.56
C LEU A 140 -5.71 9.84 6.25
N HIS A 141 -4.93 10.84 6.67
CA HIS A 141 -5.21 12.25 6.37
C HIS A 141 -5.33 12.50 4.86
N ASP A 142 -4.38 12.00 4.08
CA ASP A 142 -4.39 12.19 2.64
C ASP A 142 -5.53 11.43 1.95
N LEU A 143 -5.85 10.21 2.42
CA LEU A 143 -6.98 9.44 1.92
C LEU A 143 -8.30 10.18 2.17
N MET A 144 -8.50 10.70 3.38
CA MET A 144 -9.69 11.44 3.80
C MET A 144 -9.86 12.79 3.09
N ARG A 145 -8.82 13.32 2.43
CA ARG A 145 -8.96 14.53 1.59
C ARG A 145 -9.77 14.27 0.33
N GLY A 146 -9.72 13.05 -0.22
CA GLY A 146 -10.42 12.65 -1.44
C GLY A 146 -11.66 11.77 -1.23
N MET A 147 -12.03 11.45 0.01
CA MET A 147 -13.24 10.66 0.31
C MET A 147 -14.46 11.54 0.59
N ASP A 148 -15.54 11.31 -0.18
CA ASP A 148 -16.85 11.97 -0.02
C ASP A 148 -17.95 11.03 0.54
N SER A 149 -17.62 9.76 0.81
CA SER A 149 -18.59 8.71 1.18
C SER A 149 -18.80 8.60 2.71
N ALA A 150 -20.06 8.79 3.16
CA ALA A 150 -20.51 8.59 4.53
C ALA A 150 -20.68 7.11 4.98
N PRO A 151 -21.16 6.15 4.14
CA PRO A 151 -21.48 4.80 4.64
C PRO A 151 -20.28 3.99 5.16
N SER A 152 -19.09 4.14 4.58
CA SER A 152 -17.87 3.47 5.07
C SER A 152 -17.40 3.98 6.43
N MET A 153 -17.83 5.17 6.85
CA MET A 153 -17.44 5.79 8.12
C MET A 153 -18.16 5.16 9.33
N ASN A 154 -19.25 4.44 9.10
CA ASN A 154 -20.07 3.81 10.14
C ASN A 154 -19.68 2.35 10.46
N GLN A 155 -18.51 1.90 10.02
CA GLN A 155 -17.99 0.57 10.37
C GLN A 155 -17.38 0.55 11.79
N SER A 156 -17.43 -0.61 12.47
CA SER A 156 -16.88 -0.77 13.83
C SER A 156 -15.40 -0.42 13.93
N GLU A 157 -14.65 -0.80 12.90
CA GLU A 157 -13.21 -0.62 12.77
C GLU A 157 -12.86 0.85 12.64
N VAL A 158 -13.67 1.61 11.89
CA VAL A 158 -13.51 3.06 11.76
C VAL A 158 -13.80 3.74 13.08
N ARG A 159 -14.89 3.39 13.78
CA ARG A 159 -15.19 3.94 15.11
C ARG A 159 -14.08 3.65 16.13
N GLN A 160 -13.54 2.42 16.14
CA GLN A 160 -12.43 2.04 17.01
C GLN A 160 -11.15 2.81 16.67
N ALA A 161 -10.85 2.99 15.39
CA ALA A 161 -9.71 3.80 14.95
C ALA A 161 -9.88 5.27 15.38
N VAL A 162 -11.08 5.86 15.21
CA VAL A 162 -11.39 7.23 15.65
C VAL A 162 -11.20 7.40 17.15
N SER A 163 -11.74 6.48 17.96
CA SER A 163 -11.57 6.51 19.42
C SER A 163 -10.10 6.46 19.82
N LYS A 164 -9.29 5.66 19.11
CA LYS A 164 -7.86 5.56 19.35
C LYS A 164 -7.07 6.79 18.88
N ILE A 165 -7.43 7.40 17.75
CA ILE A 165 -6.85 8.66 17.27
C ILE A 165 -7.16 9.80 18.26
N PHE A 166 -8.37 9.82 18.84
CA PHE A 166 -8.76 10.82 19.84
C PHE A 166 -7.86 10.78 21.08
N GLN A 167 -7.44 9.59 21.52
CA GLN A 167 -6.48 9.42 22.63
C GLN A 167 -5.08 9.96 22.30
N TRP A 168 -4.76 10.22 21.04
CA TRP A 168 -3.45 10.71 20.60
C TRP A 168 -3.43 12.20 20.27
N VAL A 169 -4.58 12.85 20.33
CA VAL A 169 -4.76 14.24 19.89
C VAL A 169 -4.08 15.23 20.83
N ASP A 170 -3.84 14.82 22.07
CA ASP A 170 -3.11 15.61 23.07
C ASP A 170 -1.60 15.65 22.83
N ASP A 171 -1.07 14.80 21.94
CA ASP A 171 0.34 14.86 21.53
C ASP A 171 0.53 16.01 20.50
N PRO A 172 1.37 17.03 20.79
CA PRO A 172 1.61 18.14 19.88
C PRO A 172 2.11 17.74 18.48
N LYS A 173 2.72 16.55 18.34
CA LYS A 173 3.18 16.03 17.03
C LYS A 173 2.03 15.55 16.15
N ASN A 174 0.83 15.41 16.73
CA ASN A 174 -0.36 14.83 16.12
C ASN A 174 -1.46 15.87 15.88
N ILE A 175 -1.15 17.16 15.91
CA ILE A 175 -2.13 18.24 15.66
C ILE A 175 -2.77 18.12 14.27
N CYS A 176 -2.02 17.64 13.26
CA CYS A 176 -2.56 17.35 11.93
C CYS A 176 -3.69 16.30 11.92
N LEU A 177 -3.81 15.50 12.98
CA LEU A 177 -4.86 14.48 13.13
C LEU A 177 -6.20 15.08 13.54
N MET A 178 -6.21 16.29 14.11
CA MET A 178 -7.46 17.01 14.38
C MET A 178 -8.27 17.18 13.10
N ALA A 179 -7.63 17.55 11.99
CA ALA A 179 -8.31 17.69 10.70
C ALA A 179 -8.94 16.37 10.22
N VAL A 180 -8.28 15.25 10.51
CA VAL A 180 -8.79 13.90 10.19
C VAL A 180 -9.99 13.56 11.07
N LEU A 181 -9.89 13.75 12.39
CA LEU A 181 -10.98 13.54 13.32
C LEU A 181 -12.19 14.40 12.98
N PHE A 182 -12.02 15.69 12.68
CA PHE A 182 -13.13 16.55 12.29
C PHE A 182 -13.84 16.06 11.03
N ARG A 183 -13.11 15.59 10.02
CA ARG A 183 -13.71 15.00 8.81
C ARG A 183 -14.44 13.69 9.12
N ILE A 184 -13.80 12.76 9.83
CA ILE A 184 -14.45 11.47 10.13
C ILE A 184 -15.69 11.69 11.02
N CYS A 185 -15.59 12.50 12.08
CA CYS A 185 -16.72 12.84 12.95
C CYS A 185 -17.86 13.52 12.18
N LYS A 186 -17.55 14.38 11.18
CA LYS A 186 -18.58 14.99 10.32
C LYS A 186 -19.38 13.93 9.55
N TYR A 187 -18.79 12.79 9.20
CA TYR A 187 -19.47 11.73 8.47
C TYR A 187 -20.06 10.63 9.37
N CYS A 188 -19.53 10.43 10.59
CA CYS A 188 -20.04 9.43 11.53
C CYS A 188 -21.23 9.91 12.40
N PHE A 189 -21.41 11.23 12.58
CA PHE A 189 -22.40 11.81 13.50
C PHE A 189 -23.48 12.66 12.80
N VAL A 190 -23.69 12.46 11.50
CA VAL A 190 -24.85 12.96 10.74
C VAL A 190 -25.74 11.77 10.39
#